data_AF-A0A2T2V221-F1
#
_entry.id   AF-A0A2T2V221-F1
#
_cell.length_a   1.000
_cell.length_b   1.000
_cell.length_c   1.000
_cell.angle_alpha   90.00
_cell.angle_beta   90.00
_cell.angle_gamma   90.00
#
_symmetry.space_group_name_H-M   'P 1'
#
loop_
_entity.id
_entity.type
_entity.pdbx_description
1 polymer ?
#
loop_
_entity_poly.entity_id
_entity_poly.type
_entity_poly.pdbx_seq_one_letter_code
_entity_poly.pdbx_strand_id
1 'polypeptide(L)'
;TGMVWARFTWYEGTGVWWNFDPKQSMAAVLLLIYGGYFVLRDAIDTPSTRGRIAAVYNLFAVVTMPFLLYILPRQMPSLHPGGEGSPAFSQTDLAPAMRWVFYPSVLAFLGLFWLLYTQRVRLAWIREALRVEQREEVAAGLQDASDS
;
A
#
# COMPACT_ATOMS: atom_id res chain seq x y z
N THR A 1 10.10 -14.77 3.07
CA THR A 1 11.32 -14.69 2.25
C THR A 1 12.33 -13.68 2.80
N GLY A 2 11.93 -12.49 3.25
CA GLY A 2 12.86 -11.47 3.79
C GLY A 2 13.74 -11.94 4.96
N MET A 3 13.16 -12.63 5.96
CA MET A 3 13.91 -13.19 7.11
C MET A 3 14.94 -14.25 6.68
N VAL A 4 14.60 -15.07 5.69
CA VAL A 4 15.50 -16.10 5.13
C VAL A 4 16.65 -15.43 4.37
N TRP A 5 16.37 -14.41 3.56
CA TRP A 5 17.41 -13.65 2.88
C TRP A 5 18.37 -12.98 3.89
N ALA A 6 17.83 -12.30 4.91
CA ALA A 6 18.63 -11.63 5.93
C ALA A 6 19.55 -12.60 6.70
N ARG A 7 19.07 -13.84 6.95
CA ARG A 7 19.87 -14.92 7.52
C ARG A 7 21.11 -15.21 6.69
N PHE A 8 20.97 -15.35 5.37
CA PHE A 8 22.10 -15.63 4.47
C PHE A 8 22.99 -14.41 4.24
N THR A 9 22.46 -13.19 4.30
CA THR A 9 23.26 -11.98 4.07
C THR A 9 24.09 -11.56 5.28
N TRP A 10 23.53 -11.67 6.50
CA TRP A 10 24.10 -11.02 7.69
C TRP A 10 24.39 -11.95 8.85
N TYR A 11 23.72 -13.12 8.92
CA TYR A 11 23.74 -13.96 10.11
C TYR A 11 24.24 -15.37 9.84
N GLU A 12 24.76 -15.68 8.67
CA GLU A 12 25.17 -17.05 8.36
C GLU A 12 26.09 -17.62 9.46
N GLY A 13 25.78 -18.82 9.96
CA GLY A 13 26.49 -19.45 11.10
C GLY A 13 26.13 -18.98 12.52
N THR A 14 25.36 -17.91 12.74
CA THR A 14 25.15 -17.35 14.09
C THR A 14 23.91 -17.83 14.87
N GLY A 15 23.01 -18.62 14.28
CA GLY A 15 21.71 -18.99 14.86
C GLY A 15 20.67 -17.84 14.93
N VAL A 16 21.06 -16.60 14.63
CA VAL A 16 20.19 -15.41 14.66
C VAL A 16 19.29 -15.36 13.43
N TRP A 17 17.99 -15.13 13.65
CA TRP A 17 16.97 -14.95 12.60
C TRP A 17 16.43 -13.52 12.51
N TRP A 18 16.72 -12.68 13.51
CA TRP A 18 16.29 -11.29 13.59
C TRP A 18 17.24 -10.48 14.46
N ASN A 19 17.60 -9.26 14.05
CA ASN A 19 18.61 -8.46 14.75
C ASN A 19 18.20 -7.00 15.07
N PHE A 20 16.91 -6.68 14.97
CA PHE A 20 16.38 -5.34 15.24
C PHE A 20 17.07 -4.18 14.49
N ASP A 21 17.69 -4.44 13.33
CA ASP A 21 18.20 -3.38 12.46
C ASP A 21 17.10 -2.32 12.19
N PRO A 22 17.41 -1.01 12.24
CA PRO A 22 16.40 0.04 12.11
C PRO A 22 15.61 -0.02 10.82
N LYS A 23 16.25 -0.25 9.66
CA LYS A 23 15.56 -0.30 8.37
C LYS A 23 14.63 -1.51 8.30
N GLN A 24 15.09 -2.67 8.77
CA GLN A 24 14.28 -3.89 8.79
C GLN A 24 13.10 -3.79 9.77
N SER A 25 13.34 -3.29 10.98
CA SER A 25 12.33 -3.21 12.04
C SER A 25 11.26 -2.18 11.72
N MET A 26 11.64 -1.02 11.20
CA MET A 26 10.68 0.03 10.84
C MET A 26 9.84 -0.35 9.62
N ALA A 27 10.42 -1.08 8.64
CA ALA A 27 9.65 -1.66 7.55
C ALA A 27 8.64 -2.70 8.05
N ALA A 28 9.01 -3.53 9.03
CA ALA A 28 8.10 -4.48 9.66
C ALA A 28 6.97 -3.78 10.44
N VAL A 29 7.28 -2.72 11.18
CA VAL A 29 6.27 -1.90 11.86
C VAL A 29 5.31 -1.27 10.84
N LEU A 30 5.82 -0.71 9.74
CA LEU A 30 4.97 -0.16 8.69
C LEU A 30 4.06 -1.24 8.06
N LEU A 31 4.58 -2.46 7.86
CA LEU A 31 3.77 -3.58 7.38
C LEU A 31 2.63 -3.91 8.36
N LEU A 32 2.90 -3.88 9.68
CA LEU A 32 1.86 -4.07 10.70
C LEU A 32 0.84 -2.93 10.72
N ILE A 33 1.24 -1.68 10.51
CA ILE A 33 0.32 -0.54 10.35
C ILE A 33 -0.61 -0.80 9.15
N TYR A 34 -0.08 -1.19 8.00
CA TYR A 34 -0.94 -1.53 6.85
C TYR A 34 -1.75 -2.82 7.06
N GLY A 35 -1.26 -3.78 7.86
CA GLY A 35 -2.06 -4.92 8.33
C GLY A 35 -3.27 -4.46 9.15
N GLY A 36 -3.05 -3.52 10.08
CA GLY A 36 -4.08 -2.89 10.89
C GLY A 36 -5.13 -2.14 10.06
N TYR A 37 -4.74 -1.54 8.93
CA TYR A 37 -5.70 -0.94 7.99
C TYR A 37 -6.74 -1.94 7.49
N PHE A 38 -6.33 -3.15 7.12
CA PHE A 38 -7.27 -4.16 6.62
C PHE A 38 -8.18 -4.67 7.73
N VAL A 39 -7.64 -4.94 8.92
CA VAL A 39 -8.42 -5.37 10.08
C VAL A 39 -9.45 -4.30 10.47
N LEU A 40 -9.03 -3.03 10.57
CA LEU A 40 -9.91 -1.91 10.89
C LEU A 40 -11.02 -1.72 9.85
N ARG A 41 -10.66 -1.84 8.57
CA ARG A 41 -11.63 -1.68 7.49
C ARG A 41 -12.67 -2.79 7.50
N ASP A 42 -12.28 -4.02 7.81
CA ASP A 42 -13.19 -5.17 7.85
C ASP A 42 -14.12 -5.13 9.08
N ALA A 43 -13.64 -4.63 10.22
CA ALA A 43 -14.39 -4.54 11.46
C ALA A 43 -15.57 -3.53 11.48
N ILE A 44 -15.83 -2.81 10.37
CA ILE A 44 -16.89 -1.78 10.30
C ILE A 44 -17.93 -2.21 9.27
N ASP A 45 -19.17 -2.46 9.72
CA ASP A 45 -20.25 -2.93 8.86
C ASP A 45 -20.79 -1.84 7.92
N THR A 46 -21.06 -0.65 8.46
CA THR A 46 -21.70 0.45 7.72
C THR A 46 -20.77 0.98 6.62
N PRO A 47 -21.15 0.88 5.33
CA PRO A 47 -20.25 1.21 4.21
C PRO A 47 -19.70 2.65 4.21
N SER A 48 -20.54 3.63 4.55
CA SER A 48 -20.15 5.05 4.60
C SER A 48 -19.13 5.32 5.72
N THR A 49 -19.41 4.81 6.92
CA THR A 49 -18.50 4.91 8.09
C THR A 49 -17.19 4.19 7.83
N ARG A 50 -17.25 2.96 7.30
CA ARG A 50 -16.08 2.16 6.91
C ARG A 50 -15.18 2.94 5.95
N GLY A 51 -15.78 3.54 4.91
CA GLY A 51 -15.04 4.35 3.93
C GLY A 51 -14.32 5.52 4.58
N ARG A 52 -15.02 6.29 5.42
CA ARG A 52 -14.47 7.48 6.10
C ARG A 52 -13.33 7.12 7.06
N ILE A 53 -13.54 6.15 7.95
CA ILE A 53 -12.55 5.75 8.95
C ILE A 53 -11.31 5.15 8.27
N ALA A 54 -11.51 4.26 7.29
CA ALA A 54 -10.40 3.69 6.54
C ALA A 54 -9.60 4.76 5.80
N ALA A 55 -10.24 5.78 5.22
CA ALA A 55 -9.54 6.87 4.55
C ALA A 55 -8.64 7.67 5.52
N VAL A 56 -9.16 8.01 6.71
CA VAL A 56 -8.37 8.71 7.74
C VAL A 56 -7.19 7.86 8.21
N TYR A 57 -7.40 6.57 8.47
CA TYR A 57 -6.32 5.66 8.85
C TYR A 57 -5.25 5.57 7.75
N ASN A 58 -5.67 5.43 6.50
CA ASN A 58 -4.74 5.32 5.38
C ASN A 58 -3.92 6.61 5.20
N LEU A 59 -4.52 7.78 5.40
CA LEU A 59 -3.78 9.05 5.41
C LEU A 59 -2.69 9.04 6.48
N PHE A 60 -3.02 8.61 7.70
CA PHE A 60 -2.04 8.48 8.78
C PHE A 60 -0.92 7.49 8.43
N ALA A 61 -1.26 6.32 7.88
CA ALA A 61 -0.28 5.31 7.47
C ALA A 61 0.66 5.81 6.36
N VAL A 62 0.12 6.51 5.35
CA VAL A 62 0.91 7.12 4.26
C VAL A 62 1.82 8.21 4.79
N VAL A 63 1.33 9.09 5.67
CA VAL A 63 2.16 10.14 6.28
C VAL A 63 3.26 9.54 7.15
N THR A 64 3.00 8.44 7.84
CA THR A 64 3.98 7.75 8.69
C THR A 64 5.09 7.06 7.88
N MET A 65 4.78 6.60 6.65
CA MET A 65 5.70 5.87 5.79
C MET A 65 7.07 6.55 5.55
N PRO A 66 7.17 7.82 5.12
CA PRO A 66 8.47 8.48 4.93
C PRO A 66 9.29 8.56 6.23
N PHE A 67 8.64 8.71 7.39
CA PHE A 67 9.34 8.72 8.67
C PHE A 67 9.97 7.35 8.98
N LEU A 68 9.21 6.27 8.79
CA LEU A 68 9.66 4.92 9.10
C LEU A 68 10.64 4.34 8.06
N LEU A 69 10.50 4.67 6.77
CA LEU A 69 11.35 4.09 5.73
C LEU A 69 12.56 4.94 5.37
N TYR A 70 12.46 6.27 5.53
CA TYR A 70 13.48 7.18 5.02
C TYR A 70 14.16 7.99 6.12
N ILE A 71 13.38 8.70 6.94
CA ILE A 71 13.92 9.71 7.86
C ILE A 71 14.60 9.04 9.06
N LEU A 72 13.84 8.26 9.85
CA LEU A 72 14.35 7.69 11.10
C LEU A 72 15.48 6.67 10.89
N PRO A 73 15.39 5.68 9.99
CA PRO A 73 16.44 4.67 9.87
C PRO A 73 17.80 5.24 9.46
N ARG A 74 17.83 6.40 8.79
CA ARG A 74 19.08 7.07 8.39
C ARG A 74 19.79 7.77 9.54
N GLN A 75 19.10 8.01 10.65
CA GLN A 75 19.69 8.59 11.86
C GLN A 75 20.29 7.53 12.79
N MET A 76 20.27 6.26 12.39
CA MET A 76 20.71 5.13 13.20
C MET A 76 21.70 4.24 12.44
N PRO A 77 22.65 3.60 13.15
CA PRO A 77 23.52 2.59 12.55
C PRO A 77 22.68 1.46 11.95
N SER A 78 23.03 1.02 10.73
CA SER A 78 22.31 -0.03 10.03
C SER A 78 23.26 -0.97 9.31
N LEU A 79 22.91 -2.25 9.26
CA LEU A 79 23.62 -3.24 8.45
C LEU A 79 23.48 -2.96 6.95
N HIS A 80 22.43 -2.26 6.55
CA HIS A 80 22.15 -2.01 5.15
C HIS A 80 23.10 -0.96 4.57
N PRO A 81 23.81 -1.27 3.46
CA PRO A 81 24.75 -0.35 2.83
C PRO A 81 24.07 0.96 2.40
N GLY A 82 24.84 2.05 2.34
CA GLY A 82 24.35 3.39 1.98
C GLY A 82 23.59 4.11 3.11
N GLY A 83 23.87 3.79 4.38
CA GLY A 83 23.38 4.52 5.55
C GLY A 83 24.20 5.79 5.87
N GLU A 84 25.50 5.78 5.58
CA GLU A 84 26.41 6.91 5.78
C GLU A 84 26.69 7.58 4.42
N GLY A 85 25.99 8.69 4.12
CA GLY A 85 26.17 9.44 2.85
C GLY A 85 24.89 10.03 2.24
N SER A 86 25.07 11.04 1.38
CA SER A 86 24.02 11.85 0.72
C SER A 86 23.60 11.28 -0.66
N PRO A 87 22.40 11.63 -1.17
CA PRO A 87 21.10 10.99 -0.98
C PRO A 87 20.83 9.90 -2.04
N ALA A 88 19.70 9.20 -1.87
CA ALA A 88 19.16 8.08 -2.67
C ALA A 88 18.89 8.34 -4.17
N PHE A 89 19.58 9.30 -4.79
CA PHE A 89 19.50 9.69 -6.19
C PHE A 89 20.84 10.23 -6.70
N SER A 90 21.97 9.69 -6.23
CA SER A 90 23.26 10.00 -6.86
C SER A 90 23.25 9.43 -8.29
N GLN A 91 23.81 10.16 -9.26
CA GLN A 91 23.92 9.73 -10.67
C GLN A 91 24.67 8.39 -10.82
N THR A 92 25.35 7.95 -9.77
CA THR A 92 26.17 6.75 -9.69
C THR A 92 25.45 5.57 -9.00
N ASP A 93 24.25 5.77 -8.44
CA ASP A 93 23.53 4.73 -7.67
C ASP A 93 22.92 3.63 -8.55
N LEU A 94 22.65 3.93 -9.84
CA LEU A 94 22.07 2.97 -10.78
C LEU A 94 22.98 2.75 -11.99
N ALA A 95 23.65 1.59 -11.99
CA ALA A 95 24.51 1.16 -13.09
C ALA A 95 23.76 1.21 -14.44
N PRO A 96 24.39 1.67 -15.54
CA PRO A 96 23.71 1.83 -16.83
C PRO A 96 22.99 0.57 -17.32
N ALA A 97 23.56 -0.61 -17.08
CA ALA A 97 22.95 -1.88 -17.44
C ALA A 97 21.62 -2.16 -16.70
N MET A 98 21.50 -1.74 -15.44
CA MET A 98 20.28 -1.95 -14.64
C MET A 98 19.12 -1.08 -15.10
N ARG A 99 19.38 0.03 -15.79
CA ARG A 99 18.36 0.95 -16.31
C ARG A 99 17.41 0.27 -17.30
N TRP A 100 17.92 -0.66 -18.09
CA TRP A 100 17.15 -1.44 -19.07
C TRP A 100 16.13 -2.37 -18.45
N VAL A 101 16.28 -2.72 -17.16
CA VAL A 101 15.28 -3.49 -16.42
C VAL A 101 14.42 -2.58 -15.57
N PHE A 102 15.04 -1.62 -14.88
CA PHE A 102 14.37 -0.75 -13.93
C PHE A 102 13.26 0.09 -14.56
N TYR A 103 13.55 0.86 -15.61
CA TYR A 103 12.57 1.78 -16.19
C TYR A 103 11.40 1.06 -16.88
N PRO A 104 11.61 0.00 -17.68
CA PRO A 104 10.50 -0.79 -18.21
C PRO A 104 9.66 -1.42 -17.10
N SER A 105 10.26 -1.87 -15.99
CA SER A 105 9.53 -2.41 -14.84
C SER A 105 8.66 -1.35 -14.16
N VAL A 106 9.19 -0.12 -13.97
CA VAL A 106 8.43 1.01 -13.43
C VAL A 106 7.26 1.34 -14.36
N LEU A 107 7.50 1.45 -15.66
CA LEU A 107 6.45 1.72 -16.65
C LEU A 107 5.38 0.62 -16.67
N ALA A 108 5.79 -0.66 -16.63
CA ALA A 108 4.87 -1.78 -16.55
C ALA A 108 4.03 -1.75 -15.27
N PHE A 109 4.64 -1.41 -14.13
CA PHE A 109 3.92 -1.30 -12.86
C PHE A 109 2.92 -0.13 -12.85
N LEU A 110 3.32 1.03 -13.38
CA LEU A 110 2.42 2.19 -13.54
C LEU A 110 1.29 1.87 -14.53
N GLY A 111 1.58 1.18 -15.63
CA GLY A 111 0.60 0.71 -16.59
C GLY A 111 -0.40 -0.28 -15.97
N LEU A 112 0.09 -1.23 -15.16
CA LEU A 112 -0.75 -2.15 -14.41
C LEU A 112 -1.64 -1.42 -13.41
N PHE A 113 -1.08 -0.46 -12.65
CA PHE A 113 -1.86 0.38 -11.74
C PHE A 113 -2.95 1.14 -12.49
N TRP A 114 -2.61 1.76 -13.62
CA TRP A 114 -3.57 2.49 -14.46
C TRP A 114 -4.69 1.58 -14.96
N LEU A 115 -4.35 0.39 -15.46
CA LEU A 115 -5.33 -0.61 -15.90
C LEU A 115 -6.27 -0.99 -14.75
N LEU A 116 -5.74 -1.33 -13.58
CA LEU A 116 -6.55 -1.72 -12.43
C LEU A 116 -7.43 -0.56 -11.93
N TYR A 117 -6.89 0.66 -11.90
CA TYR A 117 -7.63 1.85 -11.50
C TYR A 117 -8.79 2.15 -12.44
N THR A 118 -8.56 2.12 -13.76
CA THR A 118 -9.61 2.33 -14.76
C THR A 118 -10.72 1.27 -14.66
N GLN A 119 -10.36 0.00 -14.45
CA GLN A 119 -11.37 -1.05 -14.20
C GLN A 119 -12.17 -0.80 -12.92
N ARG A 120 -11.51 -0.40 -11.82
CA ARG A 120 -12.18 -0.06 -10.55
C ARG A 120 -13.17 1.08 -10.70
N VAL A 121 -12.77 2.16 -11.40
CA VAL A 121 -13.63 3.30 -11.67
C VAL A 121 -14.82 2.86 -12.53
N ARG A 122 -14.58 2.15 -13.64
CA ARG A 122 -15.65 1.63 -14.51
C ARG A 122 -16.67 0.78 -13.73
N LEU A 123 -16.20 -0.11 -12.86
CA LEU A 123 -17.08 -0.91 -11.99
C LEU A 123 -17.89 -0.05 -11.02
N ALA A 124 -17.31 1.02 -10.48
CA ALA A 124 -18.04 1.94 -9.60
C ALA A 124 -19.16 2.67 -10.34
N TRP A 125 -18.90 3.15 -11.57
CA TRP A 125 -19.91 3.78 -12.42
C TRP A 125 -21.06 2.84 -12.77
N ILE A 126 -20.76 1.60 -13.20
CA ILE A 126 -21.79 0.61 -13.54
C ILE A 126 -22.66 0.27 -12.31
N ARG A 127 -22.04 0.09 -11.14
CA ARG A 127 -22.79 -0.18 -9.90
C ARG A 127 -23.70 0.97 -9.50
N GLU A 128 -23.28 2.21 -9.75
CA GLU A 128 -24.12 3.37 -9.44
C GLU A 128 -25.31 3.49 -10.40
N ALA A 129 -25.08 3.29 -11.70
CA ALA A 129 -26.17 3.26 -12.69
C ALA A 129 -27.26 2.22 -12.33
N LEU A 130 -26.85 1.00 -11.98
CA LEU A 130 -27.78 -0.06 -11.55
C LEU A 130 -28.56 0.30 -10.28
N ARG A 131 -27.94 1.02 -9.33
CA ARG A 131 -28.65 1.47 -8.11
C ARG A 131 -29.70 2.53 -8.39
N VAL A 132 -29.45 3.41 -9.37
CA VAL A 132 -30.40 4.44 -9.78
C VAL A 132 -31.63 3.79 -10.40
N GLU A 133 -31.41 2.88 -11.36
CA GLU A 133 -32.49 2.14 -12.04
C GLU A 133 -33.35 1.34 -11.04
N GLN A 134 -32.73 0.59 -10.12
CA GLN A 134 -33.45 -0.14 -9.07
C GLN A 134 -34.29 0.77 -8.16
N ARG A 135 -33.83 2.01 -7.91
CA ARG A 135 -34.60 2.96 -7.10
C ARG A 135 -35.81 3.50 -7.85
N GLU A 136 -35.67 3.74 -9.15
CA GLU A 136 -36.77 4.20 -10.01
C GLU A 136 -37.85 3.12 -10.16
N GLU A 137 -37.47 1.87 -10.40
CA GLU A 137 -38.40 0.73 -10.47
C GLU A 137 -39.19 0.56 -9.15
N VAL A 138 -38.50 0.61 -8.01
CA VAL A 138 -39.15 0.53 -6.69
C VAL A 138 -40.09 1.70 -6.45
N ALA A 139 -39.71 2.92 -6.83
CA ALA A 139 -40.58 4.09 -6.70
C ALA A 139 -41.84 3.99 -7.57
N ALA A 140 -41.70 3.52 -8.82
CA ALA A 140 -42.82 3.31 -9.72
C ALA A 140 -43.78 2.23 -9.21
N GLY A 141 -43.26 1.10 -8.71
CA GLY A 141 -44.09 0.02 -8.16
C GLY A 141 -44.84 0.41 -6.88
N LEU A 142 -44.27 1.30 -6.05
CA LEU A 142 -44.96 1.83 -4.87
C LEU A 142 -46.10 2.78 -5.24
N GLN A 143 -45.96 3.54 -6.32
CA GLN A 143 -46.99 4.47 -6.79
C GLN A 143 -48.18 3.73 -7.40
N ASP A 144 -47.93 2.70 -8.22
CA ASP A 144 -48.98 1.85 -8.78
C ASP A 144 -49.80 1.15 -7.68
N ALA A 145 -49.15 0.71 -6.60
CA ALA A 145 -49.81 0.09 -5.44
C ALA A 145 -50.61 1.06 -4.57
N SER A 146 -50.35 2.38 -4.62
CA SER A 146 -51.17 3.37 -3.89
C SER A 146 -52.41 3.81 -4.66
N ASP A 147 -52.36 3.71 -5.99
CA ASP A 147 -53.42 4.13 -6.89
C ASP A 147 -54.48 3.02 -7.12
N SER A 148 -54.21 1.80 -6.64
CA SER A 148 -55.10 0.62 -6.63
C SER A 148 -55.89 0.46 -5.32
#